data_AF-A0A1F7TN34-F1
#
_entry.id   AF-A0A1F7TN34-F1
#
_cell.length_a   1.000
_cell.length_b   1.000
_cell.length_c   1.000
_cell.angle_alpha   90.00
_cell.angle_beta   90.00
_cell.angle_gamma   90.00
#
_symmetry.space_group_name_H-M   'P 1'
#
loop_
_entity.id
_entity.type
_entity.pdbx_description
1 polymer ?
#
loop_
_entity_poly.entity_id
_entity_poly.type
_entity_poly.pdbx_seq_one_letter_code
_entity_poly.pdbx_strand_id
1 'polypeptide(L)'
;MLLLAAAVLLPAGGLAGLRGIRAVESYNPFCTYCHLKDHQTYLDDGARPKEAIGTLGGWHLSTGKAPCISCHGEDGLAGMARTTYLAARDTWKFVAGDYAQPSRVFHPVADKDCLKCHPEERILKLAGDAFHGISDHAELRAACVQCHGGHKAGGRRQKVFIVPAFAQPRCDACHKDLKTKVQLSGLRLSPPPGSAGGAFLRSRGTR
;
A
#
# COMPACT_ATOMS: atom_id res chain seq x y z
N MET A 1 43.66 -17.88 -19.44
CA MET A 1 42.42 -18.55 -18.98
C MET A 1 41.90 -18.02 -17.64
N LEU A 2 42.73 -17.72 -16.63
CA LEU A 2 42.26 -17.18 -15.33
C LEU A 2 41.45 -15.87 -15.43
N LEU A 3 41.89 -14.91 -16.26
CA LEU A 3 41.18 -13.64 -16.44
C LEU A 3 39.80 -13.81 -17.11
N LEU A 4 39.66 -14.78 -18.01
CA LEU A 4 38.38 -15.13 -18.64
C LEU A 4 37.45 -15.85 -17.67
N ALA A 5 37.98 -16.74 -16.82
CA ALA A 5 37.20 -17.39 -15.77
C ALA A 5 36.69 -16.37 -14.73
N ALA A 6 37.53 -15.43 -14.30
CA ALA A 6 37.14 -14.36 -13.39
C ALA A 6 36.09 -13.41 -14.01
N ALA A 7 36.22 -13.08 -15.30
CA ALA A 7 35.28 -12.25 -16.04
C ALA A 7 33.88 -12.88 -16.19
N VAL A 8 33.75 -14.20 -16.07
CA VAL A 8 32.46 -14.91 -16.14
C VAL A 8 31.91 -15.23 -14.74
N LEU A 9 32.76 -15.63 -13.80
CA LEU A 9 32.34 -16.05 -12.46
C LEU A 9 31.86 -14.88 -11.59
N LEU A 10 32.48 -13.71 -11.68
CA LEU A 10 32.08 -12.54 -10.88
C LEU A 10 30.68 -12.00 -11.26
N PRO A 11 30.35 -11.80 -12.55
CA PRO A 11 29.00 -11.40 -12.94
C PRO A 11 27.95 -12.48 -12.64
N ALA A 12 28.28 -13.75 -12.87
CA ALA A 12 27.37 -14.86 -12.59
C ALA A 12 27.06 -14.95 -11.08
N GLY A 13 28.08 -14.83 -10.23
CA GLY A 13 27.92 -14.76 -8.78
C GLY A 13 27.12 -13.53 -8.33
N GLY A 14 27.38 -12.35 -8.91
CA GLY A 14 26.64 -11.13 -8.63
C GLY A 14 25.16 -11.23 -8.99
N LEU A 15 24.84 -11.77 -10.17
CA LEU A 15 23.46 -11.98 -10.62
C LEU A 15 22.73 -13.04 -9.77
N ALA A 16 23.42 -14.12 -9.40
CA ALA A 16 22.85 -15.14 -8.51
C ALA A 16 22.58 -14.57 -7.11
N GLY A 17 23.51 -13.77 -6.57
CA GLY A 17 23.34 -13.07 -5.31
C GLY A 17 22.14 -12.12 -5.31
N LEU A 18 22.02 -11.27 -6.35
CA LEU A 18 20.88 -10.37 -6.50
C LEU A 18 19.55 -11.12 -6.61
N ARG A 19 19.50 -12.22 -7.37
CA ARG A 19 18.30 -13.08 -7.43
C ARG A 19 17.96 -13.68 -6.07
N GLY A 20 18.96 -14.13 -5.32
CA GLY A 20 18.78 -14.67 -3.98
C GLY A 20 18.19 -13.63 -3.02
N ILE A 21 18.75 -12.42 -3.00
CA ILE A 21 18.23 -11.30 -2.20
C ILE A 21 16.76 -11.02 -2.56
N ARG A 22 16.45 -10.92 -3.86
CA ARG A 22 15.06 -10.66 -4.31
C ARG A 22 14.10 -11.77 -3.95
N ALA A 23 14.53 -13.04 -3.99
CA ALA A 23 13.71 -14.17 -3.58
C ALA A 23 13.36 -14.10 -2.09
N VAL A 24 14.35 -13.76 -1.25
CA VAL A 24 14.14 -13.57 0.20
C VAL A 24 13.25 -12.37 0.48
N GLU A 25 13.49 -11.21 -0.14
CA GLU A 25 12.66 -10.00 0.01
C GLU A 25 11.21 -10.20 -0.44
N SER A 26 10.96 -11.10 -1.40
CA SER A 26 9.62 -11.40 -1.90
C SER A 26 8.85 -12.39 -1.01
N TYR A 27 9.52 -13.02 -0.04
CA TYR A 27 8.89 -13.95 0.88
C TYR A 27 8.32 -13.20 2.09
N ASN A 28 7.01 -12.95 2.11
CA ASN A 28 6.37 -12.12 3.15
C ASN A 28 6.73 -12.50 4.61
N PRO A 29 6.81 -13.79 5.00
CA PRO A 29 7.24 -14.16 6.35
C PRO A 29 8.67 -13.72 6.68
N PHE A 30 9.56 -13.55 5.70
CA PHE A 30 10.88 -12.96 5.92
C PHE A 30 10.78 -11.60 6.62
N CYS A 31 9.89 -10.74 6.12
CA CYS A 31 9.69 -9.41 6.67
C CYS A 31 9.16 -9.46 8.12
N THR A 32 8.31 -10.44 8.44
CA THR A 32 7.71 -10.52 9.78
C THR A 32 8.67 -11.06 10.83
N TYR A 33 9.73 -11.80 10.48
CA TYR A 33 10.74 -12.27 11.45
C TYR A 33 11.41 -11.14 12.23
N CYS A 34 11.70 -10.02 11.56
CA CYS A 34 12.32 -8.85 12.20
C CYS A 34 11.27 -7.80 12.60
N HIS A 35 10.10 -7.76 11.97
CA HIS A 35 9.04 -6.76 12.18
C HIS A 35 7.79 -7.35 12.85
N LEU A 36 7.98 -8.01 13.99
CA LEU A 36 6.99 -8.92 14.60
C LEU A 36 5.71 -8.23 15.12
N LYS A 37 5.82 -7.09 15.81
CA LYS A 37 4.71 -6.56 16.62
C LYS A 37 3.61 -5.93 15.78
N ASP A 38 3.97 -5.34 14.65
CA ASP A 38 3.05 -4.65 13.74
C ASP A 38 2.76 -5.45 12.48
N HIS A 39 3.74 -6.14 11.89
CA HIS A 39 3.54 -6.79 10.59
C HIS A 39 2.87 -8.17 10.66
N GLN A 40 3.00 -8.90 11.78
CA GLN A 40 2.29 -10.18 11.93
C GLN A 40 0.78 -9.99 11.86
N THR A 41 0.25 -8.90 12.41
CA THR A 41 -1.18 -8.58 12.34
C THR A 41 -1.67 -8.44 10.90
N TYR A 42 -0.85 -7.88 9.99
CA TYR A 42 -1.24 -7.72 8.58
C TYR A 42 -1.06 -9.01 7.79
N LEU A 43 -0.06 -9.82 8.12
CA LEU A 43 0.10 -11.16 7.55
C LEU A 43 -1.10 -12.04 7.93
N ASP A 44 -1.49 -12.02 9.19
CA ASP A 44 -2.67 -12.73 9.70
C ASP A 44 -3.95 -12.20 9.05
N ASP A 45 -4.11 -10.88 8.89
CA ASP A 45 -5.26 -10.29 8.20
C ASP A 45 -5.35 -10.75 6.74
N GLY A 46 -4.22 -10.87 6.04
CA GLY A 46 -4.18 -11.38 4.66
C GLY A 46 -4.48 -12.87 4.52
N ALA A 47 -4.38 -13.64 5.61
CA ALA A 47 -4.75 -15.07 5.66
C ALA A 47 -6.23 -15.30 5.98
N ARG A 48 -6.98 -14.25 6.36
CA ARG A 48 -8.41 -14.36 6.69
C ARG A 48 -9.28 -14.58 5.44
N PRO A 49 -10.53 -15.06 5.61
CA PRO A 49 -11.55 -14.97 4.57
C PRO A 49 -11.68 -13.55 4.05
N LYS A 50 -11.87 -13.40 2.74
CA LYS A 50 -11.87 -12.11 2.02
C LYS A 50 -12.82 -11.07 2.62
N GLU A 51 -13.93 -11.51 3.17
CA GLU A 51 -14.97 -10.69 3.79
C GLU A 51 -14.58 -10.15 5.17
N ALA A 52 -13.62 -10.82 5.82
CA ALA A 52 -13.11 -10.50 7.15
C ALA A 52 -11.80 -9.68 7.12
N ILE A 53 -11.23 -9.45 5.94
CA ILE A 53 -10.02 -8.65 5.76
C ILE A 53 -10.32 -7.17 6.07
N GLY A 54 -9.61 -6.64 7.07
CA GLY A 54 -9.87 -5.29 7.60
C GLY A 54 -8.87 -4.22 7.15
N THR A 55 -7.83 -4.59 6.40
CA THR A 55 -6.77 -3.68 5.95
C THR A 55 -6.52 -3.79 4.45
N LEU A 56 -6.04 -2.70 3.84
CA LEU A 56 -5.65 -2.71 2.42
C LEU A 56 -4.45 -3.64 2.18
N GLY A 57 -3.49 -3.65 3.11
CA GLY A 57 -2.32 -4.52 3.09
C GLY A 57 -2.71 -6.00 3.14
N GLY A 58 -3.57 -6.38 4.10
CA GLY A 58 -4.12 -7.73 4.18
C GLY A 58 -4.83 -8.14 2.89
N TRP A 59 -5.61 -7.23 2.28
CA TRP A 59 -6.28 -7.52 1.01
C TRP A 59 -5.28 -7.82 -0.10
N HIS A 60 -4.24 -6.99 -0.26
CA HIS A 60 -3.19 -7.20 -1.25
C HIS A 60 -2.43 -8.51 -1.03
N LEU A 61 -2.09 -8.83 0.22
CA LEU A 61 -1.47 -10.10 0.59
C LEU A 61 -2.35 -11.30 0.21
N SER A 62 -3.66 -11.22 0.47
CA SER A 62 -4.62 -12.29 0.16
C SER A 62 -4.74 -12.62 -1.34
N THR A 63 -4.32 -11.70 -2.21
CA THR A 63 -4.32 -11.94 -3.67
C THR A 63 -3.10 -12.74 -4.15
N GLY A 64 -2.04 -12.79 -3.34
CA GLY A 64 -0.73 -13.34 -3.74
C GLY A 64 0.02 -12.52 -4.80
N LYS A 65 -0.51 -11.36 -5.22
CA LYS A 65 0.05 -10.55 -6.31
C LYS A 65 0.84 -9.33 -5.85
N ALA A 66 0.73 -8.97 -4.57
CA ALA A 66 1.37 -7.80 -4.00
C ALA A 66 2.00 -8.19 -2.65
N PRO A 67 3.18 -8.85 -2.67
CA PRO A 67 3.98 -9.07 -1.46
C PRO A 67 4.39 -7.73 -0.81
N CYS A 68 4.86 -7.79 0.44
CA CYS A 68 5.28 -6.60 1.20
C CYS A 68 6.20 -5.68 0.39
N ILE A 69 7.17 -6.26 -0.31
CA ILE A 69 8.16 -5.52 -1.11
C ILE A 69 7.57 -4.83 -2.35
N SER A 70 6.39 -5.22 -2.83
CA SER A 70 5.76 -4.53 -3.97
C SER A 70 5.37 -3.09 -3.62
N CYS A 71 5.02 -2.83 -2.37
CA CYS A 71 4.68 -1.49 -1.87
C CYS A 71 5.82 -0.83 -1.09
N HIS A 72 6.62 -1.62 -0.36
CA HIS A 72 7.71 -1.10 0.46
C HIS A 72 9.08 -1.09 -0.24
N GLY A 73 9.19 -1.76 -1.38
CA GLY A 73 10.37 -1.75 -2.23
C GLY A 73 10.29 -0.64 -3.26
N GLU A 74 11.38 0.10 -3.38
CA GLU A 74 11.52 1.11 -4.43
C GLU A 74 11.89 0.47 -5.77
N ASP A 75 11.42 1.08 -6.86
CA ASP A 75 11.71 0.64 -8.23
C ASP A 75 13.06 1.15 -8.74
N GLY A 76 13.55 0.50 -9.80
CA GLY A 76 14.80 0.85 -10.45
C GLY A 76 16.03 0.45 -9.63
N LEU A 77 17.21 0.69 -10.21
CA LEU A 77 18.47 0.28 -9.60
C LEU A 77 18.78 1.05 -8.31
N ALA A 78 18.50 2.36 -8.30
CA ALA A 78 18.71 3.20 -7.12
C ALA A 78 17.79 2.80 -5.96
N GLY A 79 16.51 2.60 -6.25
CA GLY A 79 15.54 2.15 -5.27
C GLY A 79 15.83 0.76 -4.71
N MET A 80 16.24 -0.16 -5.58
CA MET A 80 16.74 -1.47 -5.18
C MET A 80 17.95 -1.37 -4.25
N ALA A 81 18.96 -0.57 -4.61
CA ALA A 81 20.16 -0.39 -3.80
C ALA A 81 19.84 0.19 -2.42
N ARG A 82 18.95 1.19 -2.36
CA ARG A 82 18.49 1.78 -1.10
C ARG A 82 17.74 0.77 -0.24
N THR A 83 16.81 0.03 -0.84
CA THR A 83 16.02 -1.00 -0.13
C THR A 83 16.92 -2.10 0.42
N THR A 84 17.86 -2.58 -0.40
CA THR A 84 18.84 -3.60 0.00
C THR A 84 19.72 -3.10 1.16
N TYR A 85 20.18 -1.85 1.08
CA TYR A 85 20.98 -1.23 2.15
C TYR A 85 20.20 -1.15 3.48
N LEU A 86 18.94 -0.71 3.43
CA LEU A 86 18.08 -0.65 4.62
C LEU A 86 17.83 -2.04 5.19
N ALA A 87 17.52 -3.04 4.35
CA ALA A 87 17.34 -4.42 4.77
C ALA A 87 18.61 -5.01 5.42
N ALA A 88 19.78 -4.77 4.83
CA ALA A 88 21.06 -5.21 5.38
C ALA A 88 21.35 -4.54 6.74
N ARG A 89 21.10 -3.24 6.86
CA ARG A 89 21.26 -2.50 8.12
C ARG A 89 20.34 -3.01 9.21
N ASP A 90 19.08 -3.26 8.89
CA ASP A 90 18.08 -3.73 9.85
C ASP A 90 18.35 -5.20 10.24
N THR A 91 18.85 -6.02 9.31
CA THR A 91 19.35 -7.38 9.59
C THR A 91 20.53 -7.35 10.55
N TRP A 92 21.49 -6.45 10.33
CA TRP A 92 22.64 -6.29 11.24
C TRP A 92 22.20 -5.90 12.65
N LYS A 93 21.28 -4.94 12.77
CA LYS A 93 20.68 -4.54 14.06
C LYS A 93 20.01 -5.71 14.77
N PHE A 94 19.24 -6.52 14.03
CA PHE A 94 18.61 -7.72 14.58
C PHE A 94 19.64 -8.72 15.10
N VAL A 95 20.67 -9.06 14.30
CA VAL A 95 21.74 -9.99 14.68
C VAL A 95 22.55 -9.49 15.88
N ALA A 96 22.81 -8.18 15.95
CA ALA A 96 23.50 -7.55 17.07
C ALA A 96 22.64 -7.41 18.35
N GLY A 97 21.35 -7.77 18.29
CA GLY A 97 20.40 -7.57 19.40
C GLY A 97 19.98 -6.11 19.62
N ASP A 98 20.37 -5.19 18.73
CA ASP A 98 20.05 -3.75 18.78
C ASP A 98 18.79 -3.45 17.94
N TYR A 99 17.68 -4.13 18.25
CA TYR A 99 16.40 -3.91 17.56
C TYR A 99 15.30 -3.48 18.55
N ALA A 100 14.58 -2.43 18.18
CA ALA A 100 13.46 -1.91 18.95
C ALA A 100 12.15 -2.12 18.17
N GLN A 101 11.11 -2.59 18.88
CA GLN A 101 9.77 -2.78 18.34
C GLN A 101 8.77 -1.79 18.97
N PRO A 102 7.79 -1.26 18.21
CA PRO A 102 7.54 -1.52 16.79
C PRO A 102 8.58 -0.83 15.90
N SER A 103 8.99 -1.53 14.84
CA SER A 103 9.86 -0.95 13.82
C SER A 103 9.15 0.21 13.10
N ARG A 104 9.86 1.31 12.89
CA ARG A 104 9.33 2.42 12.08
C ARG A 104 9.72 2.17 10.63
N VAL A 105 8.72 2.13 9.74
CA VAL A 105 8.99 2.21 8.30
C VAL A 105 9.55 3.61 8.02
N PHE A 106 10.79 3.70 7.55
CA PHE A 106 11.48 4.97 7.34
C PHE A 106 11.00 5.73 6.09
N HIS A 107 10.24 5.08 5.21
CA HIS A 107 9.74 5.68 3.98
C HIS A 107 8.23 5.41 3.80
N PRO A 108 7.39 6.45 3.77
CA PRO A 108 5.99 6.31 3.38
C PRO A 108 5.87 5.70 1.99
N VAL A 109 4.87 4.84 1.79
CA VAL A 109 4.51 4.30 0.47
C VAL A 109 4.08 5.47 -0.43
N ALA A 110 4.74 5.63 -1.57
CA ALA A 110 4.47 6.71 -2.51
C ALA A 110 3.42 6.28 -3.55
N ASP A 111 2.79 7.25 -4.21
CA ASP A 111 1.74 6.97 -5.20
C ASP A 111 2.26 6.12 -6.36
N LYS A 112 3.52 6.34 -6.78
CA LYS A 112 4.19 5.51 -7.79
C LYS A 112 4.14 4.01 -7.45
N ASP A 113 4.13 3.67 -6.16
CA ASP A 113 4.12 2.27 -5.73
C ASP A 113 2.73 1.64 -5.91
N CYS A 114 1.66 2.46 -5.83
CA CYS A 114 0.30 2.06 -6.17
C CYS A 114 0.13 1.94 -7.70
N LEU A 115 0.75 2.86 -8.45
CA LEU A 115 0.66 2.93 -9.90
C LEU A 115 1.33 1.74 -10.62
N LYS A 116 2.19 0.97 -9.95
CA LYS A 116 2.75 -0.29 -10.50
C LYS A 116 1.67 -1.29 -10.91
N CYS A 117 0.53 -1.29 -10.20
CA CYS A 117 -0.57 -2.24 -10.42
C CYS A 117 -1.89 -1.56 -10.77
N HIS A 118 -2.01 -0.27 -10.49
CA HIS A 118 -3.22 0.50 -10.73
C HIS A 118 -2.92 1.68 -11.66
N PRO A 119 -3.21 1.58 -12.97
CA PRO A 119 -2.93 2.67 -13.90
C PRO A 119 -3.67 3.94 -13.49
N GLU A 120 -3.05 5.09 -13.72
CA GLU A 120 -3.53 6.40 -13.27
C GLU A 120 -4.94 6.69 -13.80
N GLU A 121 -5.20 6.32 -15.05
CA GLU A 121 -6.52 6.46 -15.68
C GLU A 121 -7.60 5.68 -14.94
N ARG A 122 -7.24 4.56 -14.32
CA ARG A 122 -8.18 3.71 -13.59
C ARG A 122 -8.49 4.23 -12.18
N ILE A 123 -7.53 4.89 -11.52
CA ILE A 123 -7.72 5.39 -10.15
C ILE A 123 -8.19 6.84 -10.15
N LEU A 124 -7.57 7.70 -10.96
CA LEU A 124 -7.77 9.15 -10.91
C LEU A 124 -8.83 9.64 -11.89
N LYS A 125 -9.04 8.96 -13.02
CA LYS A 125 -10.09 9.33 -14.01
C LYS A 125 -11.38 8.54 -13.81
N LEU A 126 -11.82 8.41 -12.56
CA LEU A 126 -13.14 7.83 -12.27
C LEU A 126 -14.24 8.80 -12.74
N ALA A 127 -15.20 8.32 -13.53
CA ALA A 127 -16.33 9.14 -13.97
C ALA A 127 -17.39 9.26 -12.87
N GLY A 128 -18.09 10.40 -12.81
CA GLY A 128 -19.28 10.59 -11.98
C GLY A 128 -19.02 11.20 -10.61
N ASP A 129 -19.65 10.66 -9.57
CA ASP A 129 -19.67 11.16 -8.19
C ASP A 129 -18.53 10.59 -7.31
N ALA A 130 -17.61 9.83 -7.90
CA ALA A 130 -16.41 9.35 -7.21
C ALA A 130 -15.51 10.54 -6.82
N PHE A 131 -14.82 10.43 -5.66
CA PHE A 131 -13.98 11.51 -5.14
C PHE A 131 -13.01 12.07 -6.18
N HIS A 132 -12.25 11.20 -6.86
CA HIS A 132 -11.29 11.61 -7.91
C HIS A 132 -11.95 12.12 -9.19
N GLY A 133 -13.24 11.83 -9.42
CA GLY A 133 -14.00 12.29 -10.58
C GLY A 133 -14.55 13.71 -10.45
N ILE A 134 -14.50 14.29 -9.25
CA ILE A 134 -14.88 15.69 -9.01
C ILE A 134 -13.69 16.55 -9.41
N SER A 135 -13.88 17.48 -10.35
CA SER A 135 -12.84 18.36 -10.89
C SER A 135 -12.03 19.05 -9.78
N ASP A 136 -12.73 19.60 -8.77
CA ASP A 136 -12.09 20.29 -7.64
C ASP A 136 -11.20 19.37 -6.79
N HIS A 137 -11.44 18.05 -6.81
CA HIS A 137 -10.63 17.06 -6.11
C HIS A 137 -9.58 16.38 -7.01
N ALA A 138 -9.76 16.42 -8.34
CA ALA A 138 -8.86 15.78 -9.29
C ALA A 138 -7.45 16.39 -9.26
N GLU A 139 -7.35 17.68 -8.94
CA GLU A 139 -6.08 18.41 -8.85
C GLU A 139 -5.47 18.40 -7.43
N LEU A 140 -6.17 17.84 -6.44
CA LEU A 140 -5.65 17.79 -5.07
C LEU A 140 -4.47 16.84 -4.99
N ARG A 141 -3.32 17.38 -4.58
CA ARG A 141 -2.11 16.61 -4.30
C ARG A 141 -2.22 15.89 -2.94
N ALA A 142 -3.00 14.82 -2.90
CA ALA A 142 -3.09 13.91 -1.77
C ALA A 142 -2.57 12.53 -2.17
N ALA A 143 -1.59 12.01 -1.41
CA ALA A 143 -1.06 10.68 -1.68
C ALA A 143 -2.12 9.60 -1.43
N CYS A 144 -2.13 8.50 -2.19
CA CYS A 144 -3.15 7.45 -2.11
C CYS A 144 -3.34 6.95 -0.67
N VAL A 145 -2.23 6.71 0.04
CA VAL A 145 -2.23 6.18 1.42
C VAL A 145 -2.73 7.18 2.47
N GLN A 146 -2.93 8.44 2.11
CA GLN A 146 -3.53 9.45 2.98
C GLN A 146 -5.04 9.24 3.14
N CYS A 147 -5.70 8.61 2.15
CA CYS A 147 -7.12 8.26 2.22
C CYS A 147 -7.31 6.74 2.37
N HIS A 148 -6.55 5.96 1.60
CA HIS A 148 -6.59 4.50 1.59
C HIS A 148 -5.58 3.94 2.61
N GLY A 149 -5.99 3.86 3.87
CA GLY A 149 -5.09 3.51 4.98
C GLY A 149 -4.51 2.10 4.85
N GLY A 150 -3.30 2.00 4.28
CA GLY A 150 -2.61 0.74 3.95
C GLY A 150 -2.75 -0.33 5.03
N HIS A 151 -2.30 0.01 6.23
CA HIS A 151 -2.30 -0.86 7.41
C HIS A 151 -3.38 -0.46 8.45
N LYS A 152 -4.29 0.46 8.13
CA LYS A 152 -5.31 0.92 9.09
C LYS A 152 -6.45 -0.08 9.15
N ALA A 153 -6.65 -0.66 10.34
CA ALA A 153 -7.77 -1.54 10.61
C ALA A 153 -9.11 -0.80 10.52
N GLY A 154 -10.17 -1.55 10.19
CA GLY A 154 -11.52 -1.03 10.01
C GLY A 154 -11.82 -0.57 8.58
N GLY A 155 -10.89 -0.79 7.64
CA GLY A 155 -11.13 -0.62 6.22
C GLY A 155 -12.04 -1.73 5.70
N ARG A 156 -12.75 -1.46 4.59
CA ARG A 156 -13.58 -2.47 3.90
C ARG A 156 -13.40 -2.32 2.40
N ARG A 157 -13.44 -3.44 1.68
CA ARG A 157 -13.30 -3.46 0.21
C ARG A 157 -14.32 -2.55 -0.50
N GLN A 158 -15.57 -2.53 -0.05
CA GLN A 158 -16.63 -1.70 -0.64
C GLN A 158 -16.35 -0.20 -0.49
N LYS A 159 -15.57 0.18 0.52
CA LYS A 159 -15.12 1.55 0.75
C LYS A 159 -13.67 1.77 0.30
N VAL A 160 -13.14 0.85 -0.53
CA VAL A 160 -11.74 0.88 -1.01
C VAL A 160 -10.75 1.05 0.14
N PHE A 161 -11.05 0.42 1.29
CA PHE A 161 -10.24 0.48 2.50
C PHE A 161 -10.02 1.89 3.10
N ILE A 162 -10.92 2.82 2.82
CA ILE A 162 -10.98 4.10 3.54
C ILE A 162 -11.52 3.86 4.94
N VAL A 163 -10.75 4.28 5.95
CA VAL A 163 -11.16 4.28 7.36
C VAL A 163 -11.64 5.69 7.72
N PRO A 164 -12.92 5.91 8.06
CA PRO A 164 -13.46 7.26 8.27
C PRO A 164 -12.67 8.07 9.30
N ALA A 165 -12.38 7.52 10.47
CA ALA A 165 -11.61 8.21 11.51
C ALA A 165 -10.20 8.62 11.07
N PHE A 166 -9.63 7.92 10.07
CA PHE A 166 -8.31 8.23 9.51
C PHE A 166 -8.37 9.27 8.39
N ALA A 167 -9.36 9.19 7.50
CA ALA A 167 -9.45 10.04 6.32
C ALA A 167 -10.23 11.34 6.58
N GLN A 168 -11.20 11.34 7.51
CA GLN A 168 -12.10 12.48 7.77
C GLN A 168 -11.38 13.80 8.07
N PRO A 169 -10.29 13.84 8.87
CA PRO A 169 -9.58 15.10 9.14
C PRO A 169 -9.08 15.82 7.88
N ARG A 170 -8.86 15.09 6.77
CA ARG A 170 -8.44 15.67 5.49
C ARG A 170 -9.61 16.34 4.77
N CYS A 171 -10.79 15.72 4.83
CA CYS A 171 -12.02 16.36 4.36
C CYS A 171 -12.29 17.61 5.19
N ASP A 172 -12.18 17.52 6.52
CA ASP A 172 -12.44 18.64 7.43
C ASP A 172 -11.47 19.80 7.21
N ALA A 173 -10.20 19.53 6.87
CA ALA A 173 -9.21 20.56 6.61
C ALA A 173 -9.67 21.58 5.54
N CYS A 174 -10.37 21.12 4.51
CA CYS A 174 -10.92 21.98 3.46
C CYS A 174 -12.40 22.32 3.70
N HIS A 175 -13.22 21.36 4.13
CA HIS A 175 -14.68 21.50 4.20
C HIS A 175 -15.21 22.13 5.49
N LYS A 176 -14.35 22.38 6.49
CA LYS A 176 -14.77 23.06 7.73
C LYS A 176 -15.44 24.41 7.47
N ASP A 177 -14.95 25.17 6.49
CA ASP A 177 -15.42 26.53 6.18
C ASP A 177 -16.32 26.56 4.93
N LEU A 178 -16.48 25.42 4.23
CA LEU A 178 -17.35 25.31 3.07
C LEU A 178 -18.80 25.05 3.49
N LYS A 179 -19.75 25.51 2.67
CA LYS A 179 -21.17 25.18 2.82
C LYS A 179 -21.41 23.67 2.68
N THR A 180 -20.65 23.02 1.81
CA THR A 180 -20.69 21.57 1.60
C THR A 180 -19.99 20.86 2.75
N LYS A 181 -20.77 20.22 3.63
CA LYS A 181 -20.24 19.36 4.71
C LYS A 181 -20.06 17.93 4.21
N VAL A 182 -18.96 17.29 4.61
CA VAL A 182 -18.61 15.91 4.21
C VAL A 182 -18.48 15.03 5.45
N GLN A 183 -19.09 13.84 5.41
CA GLN A 183 -19.02 12.85 6.48
C GLN A 183 -18.80 11.44 5.90
N LEU A 184 -17.60 10.89 6.06
CA LEU A 184 -17.21 9.59 5.50
C LEU A 184 -17.90 8.40 6.19
N SER A 185 -18.32 8.58 7.44
CA SER A 185 -19.06 7.57 8.20
C SER A 185 -20.43 7.26 7.57
N GLY A 186 -21.04 8.26 6.92
CA GLY A 186 -22.33 8.14 6.23
C GLY A 186 -22.25 7.90 4.72
N LEU A 187 -21.06 8.03 4.11
CA LEU A 187 -20.89 7.83 2.67
C LEU A 187 -21.12 6.35 2.32
N ARG A 188 -22.22 6.08 1.60
CA ARG A 188 -22.35 4.86 0.80
C ARG A 188 -21.56 5.10 -0.47
N LEU A 189 -20.29 4.67 -0.48
CA LEU A 189 -19.52 4.62 -1.71
C LEU A 189 -20.22 3.64 -2.64
N SER A 190 -20.70 4.14 -3.78
CA SER A 190 -21.21 3.29 -4.86
C SER A 190 -20.12 2.27 -5.21
N PRO A 191 -20.47 1.00 -5.48
CA PRO A 191 -19.50 0.02 -5.91
C PRO A 191 -18.75 0.50 -7.17
N PRO A 192 -17.49 0.06 -7.39
CA PRO A 192 -16.79 0.41 -8.62
C PRO A 192 -17.59 -0.04 -9.86
N PRO A 193 -17.57 0.73 -10.97
CA PRO A 193 -18.22 0.32 -12.20
C PRO A 193 -17.68 -1.05 -12.64
N GLY A 194 -18.56 -2.05 -12.69
CA GLY A 194 -18.23 -3.44 -13.03
C GLY A 194 -18.50 -4.48 -11.93
N SER A 195 -18.85 -4.09 -10.69
CA SER A 195 -19.47 -5.03 -9.76
C SER A 195 -20.98 -5.07 -10.01
N ALA A 196 -21.45 -6.16 -10.62
CA ALA A 196 -22.87 -6.40 -10.84
C ALA A 196 -23.62 -6.41 -9.50
N GLY A 197 -24.49 -5.42 -9.30
CA GLY A 197 -25.45 -5.39 -8.19
C GLY A 197 -25.39 -4.12 -7.35
N GLY A 198 -26.33 -3.19 -7.57
CA GLY A 198 -26.59 -2.11 -6.63
C GLY A 198 -27.27 -0.90 -7.25
N ALA A 199 -28.60 -0.88 -7.17
CA ALA A 199 -29.44 0.22 -7.63
C ALA A 199 -29.11 1.55 -6.94
N PHE A 200 -29.21 2.60 -7.75
CA PHE A 200 -29.03 4.02 -7.45
C PHE A 200 -29.98 4.48 -6.33
N LEU A 201 -29.46 4.96 -5.20
CA LEU A 201 -30.25 5.72 -4.23
C LEU A 201 -29.81 7.18 -4.26
N ARG A 202 -30.60 7.99 -4.99
CA ARG A 202 -30.59 9.46 -4.94
C ARG A 202 -30.60 9.91 -3.48
N SER A 203 -29.66 10.77 -3.11
CA SER A 203 -29.80 11.61 -1.92
C SER A 203 -31.05 12.47 -2.09
N ARG A 204 -32.02 12.33 -1.18
CA ARG A 204 -33.08 13.33 -1.03
C ARG A 204 -32.42 14.58 -0.46
N GLY A 205 -32.35 15.64 -1.27
CA GLY A 205 -32.22 16.98 -0.75
C GLY A 205 -33.44 17.31 0.10
N THR A 206 -33.22 17.87 1.28
CA THR A 206 -34.21 18.64 2.00
C THR A 206 -33.63 20.02 2.29
N ARG A 207 -34.53 20.99 2.17
CA ARG A 207 -34.34 22.44 2.10
C ARG A 207 -33.70 23.03 3.34
#